data_AF-I2GDA3-F1
#
_entry.id   AF-I2GDA3-F1
#
_cell.length_a   1.000
_cell.length_b   1.000
_cell.length_c   1.000
_cell.angle_alpha   90.00
_cell.angle_beta   90.00
_cell.angle_gamma   90.00
#
_symmetry.space_group_name_H-M   'P 1'
#
loop_
_entity.id
_entity.type
_entity.pdbx_description
1 polymer ?
#
loop_
_entity_poly.entity_id
_entity_poly.type
_entity_poly.pdbx_seq_one_letter_code
_entity_poly.pdbx_strand_id
1 'polypeptide(L)'
;MLFFPGLLTSCADHRIVGPGDPAVPPVGDEDYDGNDIAKTCVVTALGMIPEVGEILAALVEIFWPETKEDPWDEVKDRVEALIKKDIDELVYQQVKQDLGGFKNGQPGGLVGLMTLYLDEVKAYNETLKTNPNASPEGVIRQWVSTRAAFVNALPHFQADNYEDLLLPLFVPFASMHLALLRDIVIDGKAWGRSEAEHQQDILDLQSAITAYASYTYDTLRFGYDNAIGQALNNGKDLCDAEAAGVLYASTMTLLAQDYAATWPYFDVTLYPNGPRIPLSREIYSGLQGYCKGFDLVQKYGFNPTNSFLIGYSVPPKKAPTQITIWGGEVIEGMQVTYPTGGGLNGITQTVRMGLDSLTGGSNQPPKGGTFHISPTNPIVLVRLSFNKYPPQYDNNILGVSAIQFVYKDGATSPWTGTLNNSYIVEVKPPSGHYVSSIYFGAYLVVFGFQYMNLQLPAGTDAMRTIYITSPTERTADDFTQAFPELGDSSTLITEELKADREAHWASFKARAAALK
;
A
#
# COMPACT_ATOMS: atom_id res chain seq x y z
N MET A 1 -8.74 -6.82 -13.42
CA MET A 1 -7.44 -7.48 -13.72
C MET A 1 -6.34 -6.43 -13.58
N LEU A 2 -5.81 -6.29 -12.36
CA LEU A 2 -4.87 -5.25 -11.92
C LEU A 2 -3.39 -5.65 -12.01
N PHE A 3 -3.08 -6.66 -12.84
CA PHE A 3 -1.75 -7.27 -12.84
C PHE A 3 -1.17 -7.20 -14.25
N PHE A 4 -0.38 -6.15 -14.52
CA PHE A 4 0.49 -6.12 -15.67
C PHE A 4 1.97 -6.05 -15.23
N PRO A 5 2.87 -6.81 -15.89
CA PRO A 5 4.30 -6.85 -15.62
C PRO A 5 5.03 -5.67 -16.29
N GLY A 6 4.46 -4.46 -16.22
CA GLY A 6 4.99 -3.26 -16.87
C GLY A 6 6.25 -2.67 -16.22
N LEU A 7 6.71 -3.26 -15.12
CA LEU A 7 7.88 -2.78 -14.36
C LEU A 7 9.23 -3.08 -15.03
N LEU A 8 9.27 -3.80 -16.16
CA LEU A 8 10.52 -4.16 -16.85
C LEU A 8 10.83 -3.32 -18.11
N THR A 9 9.99 -2.35 -18.47
CA THR A 9 10.37 -1.35 -19.48
C THR A 9 11.08 -0.19 -18.77
N SER A 10 12.40 -0.10 -18.97
CA SER A 10 13.22 0.99 -18.45
C SER A 10 12.57 2.34 -18.73
N CYS A 11 12.16 3.05 -17.68
CA CYS A 11 11.71 4.43 -17.80
C CYS A 11 12.93 5.31 -18.09
N ALA A 12 13.12 5.65 -19.36
CA ALA A 12 14.09 6.66 -19.78
C ALA A 12 13.53 8.07 -19.54
N ASP A 13 13.36 8.49 -18.29
CA ASP A 13 13.27 9.91 -17.94
C ASP A 13 13.67 10.16 -16.48
N HIS A 14 14.93 10.55 -16.26
CA HIS A 14 15.47 10.99 -14.97
C HIS A 14 15.40 12.51 -14.81
N ARG A 15 14.33 13.18 -15.25
CA ARG A 15 14.23 14.64 -15.13
C ARG A 15 13.24 15.10 -14.05
N ILE A 16 13.77 15.99 -13.22
CA ILE A 16 13.11 16.78 -12.19
C ILE A 16 11.94 17.56 -12.80
N VAL A 17 10.74 17.35 -12.26
CA VAL A 17 9.64 18.31 -12.41
C VAL A 17 9.91 19.41 -11.38
N GLY A 18 9.97 20.67 -11.84
CA GLY A 18 10.43 21.80 -11.04
C GLY A 18 9.64 22.05 -9.74
N PRO A 19 10.26 22.70 -8.74
CA PRO A 19 9.68 22.93 -7.42
C PRO A 19 8.66 24.06 -7.50
N GLY A 20 7.43 23.79 -7.07
CA GLY A 20 6.37 24.79 -7.10
C GLY A 20 5.00 24.29 -6.70
N ASP A 21 4.90 23.54 -5.60
CA ASP A 21 3.68 23.41 -4.80
C ASP A 21 4.05 23.02 -3.36
N PRO A 22 3.46 23.65 -2.32
CA PRO A 22 3.79 23.34 -0.94
C PRO A 22 3.30 21.94 -0.55
N ALA A 23 4.17 21.16 0.09
CA ALA A 23 3.79 19.88 0.68
C ALA A 23 2.81 20.11 1.83
N VAL A 24 1.67 19.42 1.76
CA VAL A 24 0.66 19.42 2.81
C VAL A 24 0.73 18.05 3.49
N PRO A 25 0.99 17.99 4.81
CA PRO A 25 1.10 16.73 5.54
C PRO A 25 -0.24 15.96 5.53
N PRO A 26 -0.22 14.63 5.50
CA PRO A 26 -1.44 13.82 5.58
C PRO A 26 -2.04 13.91 7.00
N VAL A 27 -3.34 14.16 7.08
CA VAL A 27 -4.12 14.17 8.33
C VAL A 27 -5.30 13.20 8.19
N GLY A 28 -5.35 12.19 9.07
CA GLY A 28 -6.52 11.93 9.92
C GLY A 28 -7.38 10.69 9.69
N ASP A 29 -6.94 9.56 10.26
CA ASP A 29 -7.63 8.66 11.21
C ASP A 29 -8.42 7.39 10.81
N GLU A 30 -8.12 6.33 11.59
CA GLU A 30 -8.51 4.90 11.55
C GLU A 30 -7.78 4.12 10.44
N ASP A 31 -6.71 3.34 10.67
CA ASP A 31 -6.18 2.64 11.84
C ASP A 31 -4.64 2.64 11.76
N TYR A 32 -3.94 2.66 12.89
CA TYR A 32 -2.47 2.67 12.95
C TYR A 32 -1.92 1.25 12.63
N ASP A 33 -2.02 0.82 11.38
CA ASP A 33 -1.55 -0.48 10.92
C ASP A 33 -0.02 -0.46 10.77
N GLY A 34 0.69 -1.30 11.53
CA GLY A 34 2.14 -1.46 11.42
C GLY A 34 2.61 -1.74 9.98
N ASN A 35 1.74 -2.33 9.17
CA ASN A 35 2.00 -2.58 7.76
C ASN A 35 2.12 -1.29 6.90
N ASP A 36 1.34 -0.26 7.20
CA ASP A 36 1.43 1.03 6.48
C ASP A 36 2.71 1.79 6.83
N ILE A 37 3.11 1.73 8.11
CA ILE A 37 4.39 2.30 8.58
C ILE A 37 5.56 1.56 7.94
N ALA A 38 5.51 0.23 7.88
CA ALA A 38 6.54 -0.59 7.25
C ALA A 38 6.71 -0.25 5.77
N LYS A 39 5.63 -0.18 4.98
CA LYS A 39 5.70 0.24 3.56
C LYS A 39 6.31 1.64 3.41
N THR A 40 5.89 2.58 4.24
CA THR A 40 6.39 3.96 4.23
C THR A 40 7.89 3.97 4.54
N CYS A 41 8.35 3.22 5.54
CA CYS A 41 9.78 3.09 5.87
C CYS A 41 10.59 2.46 4.74
N VAL A 42 10.08 1.39 4.11
CA VAL A 42 10.74 0.77 2.94
C VAL A 42 10.92 1.79 1.83
N VAL A 43 9.88 2.54 1.47
CA VAL A 43 9.96 3.55 0.41
C VAL A 43 10.88 4.70 0.78
N THR A 44 10.81 5.20 2.01
CA THR A 44 11.68 6.27 2.49
C THR A 44 13.16 5.85 2.45
N ALA A 45 13.49 4.65 2.94
CA ALA A 45 14.85 4.13 2.92
C ALA A 45 15.36 3.79 1.52
N LEU A 46 14.50 3.27 0.62
CA LEU A 46 14.87 3.04 -0.78
C LEU A 46 15.16 4.34 -1.50
N GLY A 47 14.42 5.41 -1.24
CA GLY A 47 14.58 6.71 -1.89
C GLY A 47 15.87 7.46 -1.54
N MET A 48 16.61 7.02 -0.52
CA MET A 48 17.88 7.58 -0.11
C MET A 48 19.07 6.85 -0.75
N ILE A 49 20.26 7.45 -0.65
CA ILE A 49 21.52 6.76 -0.93
C ILE A 49 21.58 5.50 -0.03
N PRO A 50 21.80 4.29 -0.58
CA PRO A 50 21.74 3.06 0.19
C PRO A 50 22.74 3.02 1.35
N GLU A 51 22.28 2.57 2.51
CA GLU A 51 23.10 2.24 3.68
C GLU A 51 22.79 0.81 4.13
N VAL A 52 23.81 0.14 4.68
CA VAL A 52 23.69 -1.25 5.13
C VAL A 52 22.81 -1.36 6.36
N GLY A 53 21.87 -2.31 6.33
CA GLY A 53 21.03 -2.70 7.46
C GLY A 53 19.88 -1.75 7.76
N GLU A 54 19.78 -0.62 7.06
CA GLU A 54 18.78 0.42 7.32
C GLU A 54 17.34 -0.07 7.17
N ILE A 55 17.01 -0.64 6.01
CA ILE A 55 15.65 -1.15 5.74
C ILE A 55 15.32 -2.27 6.72
N LEU A 56 16.29 -3.17 6.94
CA LEU A 56 16.11 -4.33 7.81
C LEU A 56 15.86 -3.94 9.27
N ALA A 57 16.63 -2.98 9.79
CA ALA A 57 16.46 -2.50 11.17
C ALA A 57 15.11 -1.82 11.40
N ALA A 58 14.67 -0.98 10.45
CA ALA A 58 13.35 -0.36 10.53
C ALA A 58 12.22 -1.41 10.55
N LEU A 59 12.32 -2.43 9.70
CA LEU A 59 11.32 -3.51 9.66
C LEU A 59 11.34 -4.36 10.94
N VAL A 60 12.51 -4.64 11.52
CA VAL A 60 12.61 -5.34 12.81
C VAL A 60 11.90 -4.57 13.92
N GLU A 61 12.11 -3.25 14.01
CA GLU A 61 11.46 -2.42 15.02
C GLU A 61 9.93 -2.40 14.86
N ILE A 62 9.44 -2.34 13.61
CA ILE A 62 8.00 -2.24 13.32
C ILE A 62 7.28 -3.56 13.59
N PHE A 63 7.87 -4.70 13.19
CA PHE A 63 7.22 -6.01 13.28
C PHE A 63 7.47 -6.75 14.59
N TRP A 64 8.40 -6.27 15.43
CA TRP A 64 8.58 -6.78 16.79
C TRP A 64 8.69 -5.65 17.83
N PRO A 65 7.61 -4.87 18.04
CA PRO A 65 7.61 -3.78 19.00
C PRO A 65 7.71 -4.32 20.45
N GLU A 66 8.32 -3.54 21.35
CA GLU A 66 8.45 -3.94 22.76
C GLU A 66 7.13 -3.89 23.57
N THR A 67 6.15 -3.10 23.12
CA THR A 67 5.04 -2.63 23.98
C THR A 67 3.63 -2.82 23.40
N LYS A 68 3.50 -3.50 22.26
CA LYS A 68 2.22 -3.66 21.55
C LYS A 68 1.83 -5.14 21.38
N GLU A 69 0.59 -5.36 20.97
CA GLU A 69 0.13 -6.65 20.45
C GLU A 69 1.04 -7.09 19.28
N ASP A 70 1.11 -8.40 19.06
CA ASP A 70 2.01 -8.97 18.07
C ASP A 70 1.50 -8.62 16.66
N PRO A 71 2.24 -7.80 15.88
CA PRO A 71 1.77 -7.34 14.56
C PRO A 71 1.51 -8.50 13.59
N TRP A 72 2.15 -9.65 13.78
CA TRP A 72 1.92 -10.82 12.94
C TRP A 72 0.58 -11.49 13.23
N ASP A 73 0.08 -11.41 14.47
CA ASP A 73 -1.27 -11.89 14.81
C ASP A 73 -2.33 -10.94 14.23
N GLU A 74 -2.12 -9.62 14.32
CA GLU A 74 -3.02 -8.63 13.72
C GLU A 74 -3.16 -8.81 12.20
N VAL A 75 -2.04 -9.06 11.50
CA VAL A 75 -2.03 -9.33 10.06
C VAL A 75 -2.78 -10.63 9.73
N LYS A 76 -2.58 -11.69 10.52
CA LYS A 76 -3.31 -12.95 10.38
C LYS A 76 -4.81 -12.74 10.54
N ASP A 77 -5.24 -12.15 11.64
CA ASP A 77 -6.66 -12.00 11.97
C ASP A 77 -7.38 -11.18 10.89
N ARG A 78 -6.70 -10.17 10.35
CA ARG A 78 -7.23 -9.36 9.25
C ARG A 78 -7.41 -10.14 7.95
N VAL A 79 -6.45 -10.98 7.56
CA VAL A 79 -6.56 -11.78 6.32
C VAL A 79 -7.60 -12.89 6.45
N GLU A 80 -7.71 -13.52 7.62
CA GLU A 80 -8.75 -14.53 7.89
C GLU A 80 -10.15 -13.91 7.82
N ALA A 81 -10.34 -12.72 8.40
CA ALA A 81 -11.59 -11.98 8.31
C ALA A 81 -11.93 -11.58 6.85
N LEU A 82 -10.93 -11.22 6.06
CA LEU A 82 -11.11 -10.84 4.64
C LEU A 82 -11.50 -12.03 3.77
N ILE A 83 -10.75 -13.14 3.87
CA ILE A 83 -10.92 -14.33 3.04
C ILE A 83 -12.05 -15.23 3.57
N LYS A 84 -12.50 -15.00 4.81
CA LYS A 84 -13.49 -15.82 5.52
C LYS A 84 -13.09 -17.29 5.59
N LYS A 85 -11.79 -17.51 5.80
CA LYS A 85 -11.14 -18.80 5.91
C LYS A 85 -10.01 -18.65 6.92
N ASP A 86 -9.95 -19.58 7.86
CA ASP A 86 -8.90 -19.58 8.88
C ASP A 86 -7.64 -20.27 8.31
N ILE A 87 -6.48 -19.79 8.75
CA ILE A 87 -5.22 -20.49 8.57
C ILE A 87 -5.24 -21.68 9.52
N ASP A 88 -4.83 -22.85 9.05
CA ASP A 88 -4.67 -23.99 9.93
C ASP A 88 -3.64 -23.66 11.02
N GLU A 89 -4.00 -23.96 12.27
CA GLU A 89 -3.20 -23.60 13.44
C GLU A 89 -1.76 -24.10 13.30
N LEU A 90 -1.54 -25.32 12.79
CA LEU A 90 -0.19 -25.85 12.63
C LEU A 90 0.62 -25.07 11.59
N VAL A 91 -0.02 -24.65 10.50
CA VAL A 91 0.61 -23.84 9.45
C VAL A 91 1.04 -22.49 10.02
N TYR A 92 0.15 -21.82 10.75
CA TYR A 92 0.50 -20.53 11.35
C TYR A 92 1.56 -20.65 12.44
N GLN A 93 1.50 -21.69 13.28
CA GLN A 93 2.51 -21.93 14.30
C GLN A 93 3.90 -22.16 13.71
N GLN A 94 4.01 -22.79 12.53
CA GLN A 94 5.30 -22.95 11.85
C GLN A 94 5.87 -21.60 11.40
N VAL A 95 5.03 -20.73 10.81
CA VAL A 95 5.41 -19.36 10.42
C VAL A 95 5.85 -18.54 11.64
N LYS A 96 5.09 -18.59 12.75
CA LYS A 96 5.44 -17.92 14.00
C LYS A 96 6.76 -18.41 14.60
N GLN A 97 7.04 -19.71 14.52
CA GLN A 97 8.30 -20.28 14.98
C GLN A 97 9.49 -19.78 14.16
N ASP A 98 9.32 -19.68 12.83
CA ASP A 98 10.36 -19.14 11.95
C ASP A 98 10.60 -17.65 12.21
N LEU A 99 9.54 -16.85 12.29
CA LEU A 99 9.62 -15.42 12.66
C LEU A 99 10.34 -15.24 14.00
N GLY A 100 9.97 -16.06 14.97
CA GLY A 100 10.39 -15.93 16.35
C GLY A 100 9.78 -14.69 17.00
N GLY A 101 10.27 -14.37 18.19
CA GLY A 101 9.83 -13.21 18.97
C GLY A 101 10.71 -13.00 20.19
N PHE A 102 10.33 -12.05 21.03
CA PHE A 102 11.05 -11.73 22.25
C PHE A 102 10.48 -12.51 23.45
N LYS A 103 11.05 -13.67 23.77
CA LYS A 103 10.70 -14.41 25.00
C LYS A 103 11.64 -13.98 26.13
N ASN A 104 11.08 -13.44 27.22
CA ASN A 104 11.85 -12.93 28.36
C ASN A 104 12.98 -11.94 27.96
N GLY A 105 12.73 -11.12 26.94
CA GLY A 105 13.73 -10.17 26.40
C GLY A 105 14.80 -10.79 25.48
N GLN A 106 14.76 -12.10 25.22
CA GLN A 106 15.64 -12.75 24.26
C GLN A 106 14.93 -12.95 22.91
N PRO A 107 15.45 -12.40 21.81
CA PRO A 107 14.93 -12.72 20.49
C PRO A 107 15.25 -14.17 20.09
N GLY A 108 14.41 -14.79 19.27
CA GLY A 108 14.65 -16.10 18.67
C GLY A 108 14.27 -16.10 17.18
N GLY A 109 14.41 -17.24 16.50
CA GLY A 109 14.04 -17.35 15.07
C GLY A 109 14.77 -16.34 14.17
N LEU A 110 14.07 -15.85 13.15
CA LEU A 110 14.58 -14.85 12.22
C LEU A 110 14.90 -13.53 12.92
N VAL A 111 14.06 -13.04 13.84
CA VAL A 111 14.35 -11.78 14.54
C VAL A 111 15.65 -11.85 15.32
N GLY A 112 15.96 -12.98 15.95
CA GLY A 112 17.25 -13.16 16.63
C GLY A 112 18.46 -13.09 15.70
N LEU A 113 18.37 -13.73 14.53
CA LEU A 113 19.46 -13.70 13.55
C LEU A 113 19.64 -12.31 12.92
N MET A 114 18.54 -11.60 12.65
CA MET A 114 18.58 -10.22 12.19
C MET A 114 19.14 -9.28 13.26
N THR A 115 18.78 -9.48 14.53
CA THR A 115 19.35 -8.72 15.66
C THR A 115 20.86 -8.92 15.75
N LEU A 116 21.35 -10.15 15.65
CA LEU A 116 22.79 -10.40 15.63
C LEU A 116 23.46 -9.75 14.42
N TYR A 117 22.86 -9.82 13.24
CA TYR A 117 23.42 -9.21 12.03
C TYR A 117 23.54 -7.69 12.16
N LEU A 118 22.48 -7.03 12.58
CA LEU A 118 22.44 -5.58 12.73
C LEU A 118 23.38 -5.08 13.83
N ASP A 119 23.56 -5.84 14.92
CA ASP A 119 24.58 -5.57 15.95
C ASP A 119 26.01 -5.64 15.38
N GLU A 120 26.32 -6.66 14.57
CA GLU A 120 27.63 -6.79 13.93
C GLU A 120 27.88 -5.66 12.91
N VAL A 121 26.88 -5.28 12.11
CA VAL A 121 26.96 -4.12 11.18
C VAL A 121 27.24 -2.84 11.97
N LYS A 122 26.46 -2.59 13.03
CA LYS A 122 26.61 -1.40 13.88
C LYS A 122 28.00 -1.33 14.50
N ALA A 123 28.47 -2.43 15.10
CA ALA A 123 29.78 -2.52 15.72
C ALA A 123 30.92 -2.34 14.70
N TYR A 124 30.79 -2.90 13.50
CA TYR A 124 31.74 -2.72 12.41
C TYR A 124 31.82 -1.25 11.96
N ASN A 125 30.68 -0.60 11.71
CA ASN A 125 30.62 0.80 11.31
C ASN A 125 31.21 1.73 12.38
N GLU A 126 31.00 1.44 13.66
CA GLU A 126 31.62 2.19 14.76
C GLU A 126 33.13 1.98 14.84
N THR A 127 33.60 0.75 14.62
CA THR A 127 35.03 0.44 14.61
C THR A 127 35.74 1.14 13.45
N LEU A 128 35.13 1.20 12.26
CA LEU A 128 35.68 1.88 11.09
C LEU A 128 35.98 3.36 11.33
N LYS A 129 35.24 4.04 12.22
CA LYS A 129 35.49 5.44 12.58
C LYS A 129 36.87 5.67 13.20
N THR A 130 37.45 4.65 13.83
CA THR A 130 38.76 4.74 14.52
C THR A 130 39.82 3.81 13.94
N ASN A 131 39.41 2.75 13.24
CA ASN A 131 40.27 1.80 12.56
C ASN A 131 39.74 1.50 11.15
N PRO A 132 40.25 2.18 10.12
CA PRO A 132 39.85 1.94 8.73
C PRO A 132 40.14 0.52 8.21
N ASN A 133 40.97 -0.26 8.93
CA ASN A 133 41.32 -1.64 8.60
C ASN A 133 40.56 -2.65 9.48
N ALA A 134 39.39 -2.28 10.02
CA ALA A 134 38.57 -3.20 10.80
C ALA A 134 38.23 -4.46 9.99
N SER A 135 38.21 -5.62 10.65
CA SER A 135 37.83 -6.87 9.99
C SER A 135 36.31 -6.98 9.84
N PRO A 136 35.79 -7.27 8.64
CA PRO A 136 34.36 -7.48 8.39
C PRO A 136 33.89 -8.92 8.68
N GLU A 137 34.75 -9.78 9.24
CA GLU A 137 34.46 -11.22 9.42
C GLU A 137 33.17 -11.49 10.21
N GLY A 138 32.91 -10.70 11.26
CA GLY A 138 31.68 -10.79 12.06
C GLY A 138 30.42 -10.54 11.23
N VAL A 139 30.45 -9.47 10.42
CA VAL A 139 29.35 -9.08 9.53
C VAL A 139 29.08 -10.17 8.49
N ILE A 140 30.11 -10.67 7.79
CA ILE A 140 29.92 -11.72 6.77
C ILE A 140 29.39 -13.01 7.40
N ARG A 141 29.97 -13.47 8.50
CA ARG A 141 29.53 -14.71 9.16
C ARG A 141 28.06 -14.63 9.55
N GLN A 142 27.64 -13.50 10.09
CA GLN A 142 26.28 -13.31 10.51
C GLN A 142 25.32 -13.09 9.34
N TRP A 143 25.76 -12.42 8.27
CA TRP A 143 25.00 -12.32 7.02
C TRP A 143 24.71 -13.70 6.43
N VAL A 144 25.72 -14.58 6.31
CA VAL A 144 25.55 -15.96 5.80
C VAL A 144 24.54 -16.74 6.65
N SER A 145 24.67 -16.65 7.97
CA SER A 145 23.78 -17.35 8.91
C SER A 145 22.32 -16.86 8.78
N THR A 146 22.14 -15.55 8.67
CA THR A 146 20.82 -14.93 8.54
C THR A 146 20.19 -15.27 7.19
N ARG A 147 20.95 -15.20 6.09
CA ARG A 147 20.49 -15.60 4.76
C ARG A 147 20.03 -17.07 4.73
N ALA A 148 20.80 -17.97 5.33
CA ALA A 148 20.45 -19.39 5.37
C ALA A 148 19.10 -19.61 6.08
N ALA A 149 18.82 -18.87 7.15
CA ALA A 149 17.55 -18.96 7.84
C ALA A 149 16.38 -18.44 7.00
N PHE A 150 16.53 -17.31 6.28
CA PHE A 150 15.52 -16.85 5.33
C PHE A 150 15.21 -17.92 4.27
N VAL A 151 16.24 -18.53 3.67
CA VAL A 151 16.06 -19.59 2.67
C VAL A 151 15.31 -20.80 3.25
N ASN A 152 15.61 -21.19 4.48
CA ASN A 152 14.96 -22.33 5.13
C ASN A 152 13.51 -22.04 5.56
N ALA A 153 13.19 -20.79 5.93
CA ALA A 153 11.85 -20.39 6.34
C ALA A 153 10.90 -20.16 5.16
N LEU A 154 11.42 -19.76 4.00
CA LEU A 154 10.63 -19.41 2.81
C LEU A 154 9.50 -20.41 2.48
N PRO A 155 9.71 -21.74 2.47
CA PRO A 155 8.65 -22.69 2.14
C PRO A 155 7.45 -22.65 3.09
N HIS A 156 7.63 -22.27 4.36
CA HIS A 156 6.53 -22.19 5.33
C HIS A 156 5.63 -20.98 5.08
N PHE A 157 6.17 -19.88 4.54
CA PHE A 157 5.40 -18.71 4.11
C PHE A 157 4.70 -18.93 2.75
N GLN A 158 5.06 -19.99 2.03
CA GLN A 158 4.51 -20.36 0.73
C GLN A 158 3.81 -21.73 0.79
N ALA A 159 3.29 -22.10 1.96
CA ALA A 159 2.71 -23.43 2.16
C ALA A 159 1.53 -23.68 1.22
N ASP A 160 1.56 -24.84 0.55
CA ASP A 160 0.55 -25.27 -0.41
C ASP A 160 -0.87 -25.21 0.20
N ASN A 161 -1.83 -24.63 -0.53
CA ASN A 161 -3.24 -24.42 -0.17
C ASN A 161 -3.51 -23.30 0.86
N TYR A 162 -2.47 -22.58 1.28
CA TYR A 162 -2.56 -21.42 2.18
C TYR A 162 -1.91 -20.17 1.57
N GLU A 163 -1.56 -20.17 0.29
CA GLU A 163 -0.82 -19.09 -0.37
C GLU A 163 -1.58 -17.76 -0.26
N ASP A 164 -2.89 -17.76 -0.51
CA ASP A 164 -3.72 -16.55 -0.44
C ASP A 164 -3.83 -15.99 1.01
N LEU A 165 -3.89 -16.88 2.00
CA LEU A 165 -3.93 -16.53 3.41
C LEU A 165 -2.56 -16.08 3.95
N LEU A 166 -1.47 -16.69 3.51
CA LEU A 166 -0.12 -16.40 4.00
C LEU A 166 0.52 -15.20 3.29
N LEU A 167 -0.02 -14.77 2.15
CA LEU A 167 0.56 -13.69 1.36
C LEU A 167 0.87 -12.40 2.17
N PRO A 168 -0.02 -11.92 3.06
CA PRO A 168 0.27 -10.74 3.89
C PRO A 168 1.38 -10.94 4.93
N LEU A 169 1.67 -12.19 5.33
CA LEU A 169 2.80 -12.54 6.19
C LEU A 169 4.09 -12.76 5.37
N PHE A 170 3.95 -13.22 4.13
CA PHE A 170 5.06 -13.42 3.20
C PHE A 170 5.69 -12.10 2.75
N VAL A 171 4.92 -11.05 2.48
CA VAL A 171 5.48 -9.82 1.90
C VAL A 171 6.43 -9.04 2.82
N PRO A 172 6.23 -8.93 4.14
CA PRO A 172 7.22 -8.31 5.01
C PRO A 172 8.45 -9.21 5.18
N PHE A 173 8.24 -10.53 5.27
CA PHE A 173 9.32 -11.53 5.24
C PHE A 173 10.21 -11.37 3.99
N ALA A 174 9.60 -11.32 2.81
CA ALA A 174 10.30 -11.14 1.53
C ALA A 174 11.04 -9.80 1.50
N SER A 175 10.42 -8.72 1.99
CA SER A 175 11.05 -7.39 2.04
C SER A 175 12.28 -7.37 2.95
N MET A 176 12.25 -8.06 4.10
CA MET A 176 13.41 -8.22 4.98
C MET A 176 14.52 -9.06 4.33
N HIS A 177 14.16 -10.16 3.64
CA HIS A 177 15.16 -10.95 2.93
C HIS A 177 15.82 -10.15 1.80
N LEU A 178 15.04 -9.39 1.02
CA LEU A 178 15.56 -8.51 -0.02
C LEU A 178 16.44 -7.40 0.55
N ALA A 179 16.11 -6.84 1.72
CA ALA A 179 16.97 -5.90 2.42
C ALA A 179 18.33 -6.51 2.78
N LEU A 180 18.34 -7.73 3.32
CA LEU A 180 19.57 -8.46 3.64
C LEU A 180 20.42 -8.76 2.39
N LEU A 181 19.79 -9.17 1.29
CA LEU A 181 20.50 -9.41 0.02
C LEU A 181 21.03 -8.10 -0.59
N ARG A 182 20.28 -7.00 -0.46
CA ARG A 182 20.70 -5.67 -0.89
C ARG A 182 21.97 -5.23 -0.16
N ASP A 183 22.08 -5.46 1.14
CA ASP A 183 23.24 -5.08 1.94
C ASP A 183 24.56 -5.67 1.44
N ILE A 184 24.59 -6.97 1.09
CA ILE A 184 25.81 -7.60 0.57
C ILE A 184 26.18 -7.10 -0.82
N VAL A 185 25.19 -6.63 -1.61
CA VAL A 185 25.46 -6.00 -2.91
C VAL A 185 26.05 -4.60 -2.73
N ILE A 186 25.62 -3.85 -1.71
CA ILE A 186 26.16 -2.52 -1.38
C ILE A 186 27.64 -2.65 -0.99
N ASP A 187 27.95 -3.44 0.04
CA ASP A 187 29.25 -3.41 0.71
C ASP A 187 30.06 -4.70 0.64
N GLY A 188 29.56 -5.75 -0.02
CA GLY A 188 30.20 -7.08 -0.03
C GLY A 188 31.66 -7.05 -0.46
N LYS A 189 32.05 -6.20 -1.42
CA LYS A 189 33.46 -6.02 -1.81
C LYS A 189 34.31 -5.43 -0.68
N ALA A 190 33.78 -4.43 0.03
CA ALA A 190 34.44 -3.85 1.20
C ALA A 190 34.56 -4.88 2.34
N TRP A 191 33.64 -5.85 2.39
CA TRP A 191 33.69 -6.95 3.34
C TRP A 191 34.59 -8.11 2.90
N GLY A 192 35.21 -8.05 1.71
CA GLY A 192 36.16 -9.06 1.24
C GLY A 192 35.56 -10.14 0.34
N ARG A 193 34.34 -9.96 -0.18
CA ARG A 193 33.82 -10.79 -1.28
C ARG A 193 34.71 -10.62 -2.51
N SER A 194 35.04 -11.73 -3.16
CA SER A 194 35.66 -11.71 -4.48
C SER A 194 34.71 -11.17 -5.54
N GLU A 195 35.24 -10.80 -6.71
CA GLU A 195 34.42 -10.33 -7.83
C GLU A 195 33.35 -11.35 -8.24
N ALA A 196 33.71 -12.64 -8.28
CA ALA A 196 32.80 -13.71 -8.65
C ALA A 196 31.68 -13.90 -7.62
N GLU A 197 32.02 -13.80 -6.33
CA GLU A 197 31.03 -13.88 -5.23
C GLU A 197 30.08 -12.69 -5.24
N HIS A 198 30.60 -11.47 -5.40
CA HIS A 198 29.77 -10.27 -5.45
C HIS A 198 28.84 -10.27 -6.67
N GLN A 199 29.33 -10.76 -7.82
CA GLN A 199 28.48 -10.95 -9.00
C GLN A 199 27.37 -11.99 -8.74
N GLN A 200 27.64 -13.03 -7.96
CA GLN A 200 26.61 -13.98 -7.55
C GLN A 200 25.60 -13.33 -6.59
N ASP A 201 26.04 -12.48 -5.67
CA ASP A 201 25.15 -11.76 -4.75
C ASP A 201 24.18 -10.84 -5.50
N ILE A 202 24.64 -10.18 -6.57
CA ILE A 202 23.78 -9.40 -7.48
C ILE A 202 22.73 -10.29 -8.14
N LEU A 203 23.14 -11.45 -8.68
CA LEU A 203 22.23 -12.39 -9.33
C LEU A 203 21.20 -12.97 -8.35
N ASP A 204 21.62 -13.25 -7.12
CA ASP A 204 20.76 -13.77 -6.06
C ASP A 204 19.69 -12.73 -5.67
N LEU A 205 20.07 -11.46 -5.53
CA LEU A 205 19.13 -10.36 -5.29
C LEU A 205 18.12 -10.22 -6.44
N GLN A 206 18.59 -10.13 -7.69
CA GLN A 206 17.73 -9.97 -8.86
C GLN A 206 16.78 -11.16 -9.05
N SER A 207 17.25 -12.37 -8.77
CA SER A 207 16.44 -13.59 -8.82
C SER A 207 15.38 -13.59 -7.72
N ALA A 208 15.72 -13.19 -6.50
CA ALA A 208 14.77 -13.09 -5.40
C ALA A 208 13.70 -12.03 -5.67
N ILE A 209 14.07 -10.85 -6.18
CA ILE A 209 13.13 -9.79 -6.60
C ILE A 209 12.11 -10.36 -7.59
N THR A 210 12.59 -11.03 -8.64
CA THR A 210 11.74 -11.58 -9.70
C THR A 210 10.84 -12.70 -9.20
N ALA A 211 11.40 -13.63 -8.42
CA ALA A 211 10.67 -14.78 -7.89
C ALA A 211 9.57 -14.36 -6.90
N TYR A 212 9.90 -13.47 -5.97
CA TYR A 212 8.94 -12.97 -4.99
C TYR A 212 7.84 -12.15 -5.66
N ALA A 213 8.18 -11.25 -6.58
CA ALA A 213 7.17 -10.48 -7.32
C ALA A 213 6.22 -11.42 -8.08
N SER A 214 6.75 -12.41 -8.79
CA SER A 214 5.93 -13.37 -9.55
C SER A 214 4.99 -14.15 -8.64
N TYR A 215 5.50 -14.71 -7.55
CA TYR A 215 4.70 -15.42 -6.55
C TYR A 215 3.56 -14.54 -5.99
N THR A 216 3.86 -13.31 -5.61
CA THR A 216 2.85 -12.37 -5.10
C THR A 216 1.76 -12.10 -6.13
N TYR A 217 2.12 -11.77 -7.38
CA TYR A 217 1.14 -11.45 -8.41
C TYR A 217 0.28 -12.65 -8.81
N ASP A 218 0.86 -13.84 -8.88
CA ASP A 218 0.13 -15.09 -9.17
C ASP A 218 -0.84 -15.43 -8.04
N THR A 219 -0.39 -15.30 -6.78
CA THR A 219 -1.22 -15.55 -5.58
C THR A 219 -2.36 -14.55 -5.46
N LEU A 220 -2.12 -13.26 -5.76
CA LEU A 220 -3.16 -12.24 -5.80
C LEU A 220 -4.23 -12.56 -6.86
N ARG A 221 -3.81 -13.01 -8.05
CA ARG A 221 -4.73 -13.41 -9.10
C ARG A 221 -5.56 -14.62 -8.66
N PHE A 222 -4.92 -15.63 -8.08
CA PHE A 222 -5.59 -16.81 -7.57
C PHE A 222 -6.65 -16.45 -6.51
N GLY A 223 -6.29 -15.65 -5.51
CA GLY A 223 -7.24 -15.25 -4.47
C GLY A 223 -8.39 -14.38 -4.98
N TYR A 224 -8.16 -13.54 -5.99
CA TYR A 224 -9.22 -12.79 -6.67
C TYR A 224 -10.25 -13.72 -7.32
N ASP A 225 -9.78 -14.71 -8.10
CA ASP A 225 -10.64 -15.69 -8.76
C ASP A 225 -11.38 -16.57 -7.72
N ASN A 226 -10.70 -16.94 -6.63
CA ASN A 226 -11.28 -17.69 -5.51
C ASN A 226 -12.40 -16.91 -4.80
N ALA A 227 -12.20 -15.62 -4.52
CA ALA A 227 -13.21 -14.77 -3.88
C ALA A 227 -14.51 -14.68 -4.70
N ILE A 228 -14.39 -14.57 -6.02
CA ILE A 228 -15.54 -14.60 -6.94
C ILE A 228 -16.20 -15.98 -6.91
N GLY A 229 -15.42 -17.05 -7.05
CA GLY A 229 -15.92 -18.43 -7.06
C GLY A 229 -16.68 -18.80 -5.78
N GLN A 230 -16.15 -18.41 -4.61
CA GLN A 230 -16.81 -18.63 -3.33
C GLN A 230 -18.13 -17.87 -3.21
N ALA A 231 -18.17 -16.60 -3.64
CA ALA A 231 -19.40 -15.82 -3.64
C ALA A 231 -20.48 -16.48 -4.50
N LEU A 232 -20.13 -16.92 -5.71
CA LEU A 232 -21.05 -17.65 -6.61
C LEU A 232 -21.55 -18.96 -5.99
N ASN A 233 -20.64 -19.76 -5.40
CA ASN A 233 -21.01 -21.02 -4.74
C ASN A 233 -21.96 -20.81 -3.55
N ASN A 234 -21.88 -19.65 -2.89
CA ASN A 234 -22.77 -19.24 -1.81
C ASN A 234 -24.09 -18.59 -2.31
N GLY A 235 -24.41 -18.73 -3.60
CA GLY A 235 -25.68 -18.28 -4.18
C GLY A 235 -25.76 -16.78 -4.46
N LYS A 236 -24.63 -16.06 -4.46
CA LYS A 236 -24.59 -14.67 -4.91
C LYS A 236 -24.74 -14.59 -6.43
N ASP A 237 -25.34 -13.49 -6.90
CA ASP A 237 -25.33 -13.19 -8.33
C ASP A 237 -23.93 -12.73 -8.79
N LEU A 238 -23.76 -12.58 -10.10
CA LEU A 238 -22.46 -12.23 -10.68
C LEU A 238 -21.95 -10.85 -10.20
N CYS A 239 -22.82 -9.87 -9.98
CA CYS A 239 -22.41 -8.54 -9.55
C CYS A 239 -21.91 -8.56 -8.10
N ASP A 240 -22.66 -9.22 -7.21
CA ASP A 240 -22.24 -9.42 -5.82
C ASP A 240 -20.95 -10.27 -5.74
N ALA A 241 -20.75 -11.21 -6.65
CA ALA A 241 -19.53 -12.02 -6.71
C ALA A 241 -18.31 -11.22 -7.20
N GLU A 242 -18.47 -10.42 -8.27
CA GLU A 242 -17.42 -9.51 -8.73
C GLU A 242 -17.07 -8.46 -7.68
N ALA A 243 -18.04 -7.99 -6.89
CA ALA A 243 -17.82 -7.12 -5.74
C ALA A 243 -16.85 -7.74 -4.72
N ALA A 244 -17.02 -9.02 -4.42
CA ALA A 244 -16.14 -9.75 -3.51
C ALA A 244 -14.71 -9.82 -4.05
N GLY A 245 -14.54 -10.09 -5.35
CA GLY A 245 -13.24 -10.03 -6.02
C GLY A 245 -12.59 -8.65 -5.95
N VAL A 246 -13.35 -7.58 -6.21
CA VAL A 246 -12.86 -6.19 -6.16
C VAL A 246 -12.43 -5.78 -4.75
N LEU A 247 -13.22 -6.17 -3.74
CA LEU A 247 -12.87 -5.96 -2.34
C LEU A 247 -11.57 -6.69 -1.99
N TYR A 248 -11.47 -7.98 -2.35
CA TYR A 248 -10.25 -8.77 -2.16
C TYR A 248 -9.04 -8.09 -2.81
N ALA A 249 -9.14 -7.73 -4.09
CA ALA A 249 -8.05 -7.06 -4.80
C ALA A 249 -7.64 -5.75 -4.14
N SER A 250 -8.60 -4.89 -3.77
CA SER A 250 -8.32 -3.59 -3.17
C SER A 250 -7.62 -3.72 -1.81
N THR A 251 -8.07 -4.66 -0.98
CA THR A 251 -7.46 -4.92 0.33
C THR A 251 -6.07 -5.55 0.17
N MET A 252 -5.93 -6.57 -0.68
CA MET A 252 -4.65 -7.24 -0.89
C MET A 252 -3.65 -6.40 -1.68
N THR A 253 -4.10 -5.39 -2.44
CA THR A 253 -3.20 -4.39 -3.01
C THR A 253 -2.47 -3.64 -1.90
N LEU A 254 -3.21 -3.18 -0.88
CA LEU A 254 -2.63 -2.47 0.26
C LEU A 254 -1.78 -3.40 1.13
N LEU A 255 -2.22 -4.64 1.35
CA LEU A 255 -1.52 -5.57 2.24
C LEU A 255 -0.28 -6.17 1.59
N ALA A 256 -0.28 -6.44 0.28
CA ALA A 256 0.76 -7.22 -0.39
C ALA A 256 1.30 -6.63 -1.69
N GLN A 257 0.43 -6.18 -2.60
CA GLN A 257 0.89 -5.71 -3.91
C GLN A 257 1.78 -4.47 -3.82
N ASP A 258 1.47 -3.55 -2.90
CA ASP A 258 2.23 -2.33 -2.72
C ASP A 258 3.67 -2.63 -2.27
N TYR A 259 3.91 -3.71 -1.49
CA TYR A 259 5.28 -4.19 -1.22
C TYR A 259 5.95 -4.71 -2.47
N ALA A 260 5.29 -5.61 -3.20
CA ALA A 260 5.84 -6.21 -4.41
C ALA A 260 6.19 -5.16 -5.48
N ALA A 261 5.45 -4.06 -5.53
CA ALA A 261 5.75 -2.93 -6.40
C ALA A 261 7.03 -2.18 -6.01
N THR A 262 7.50 -2.26 -4.76
CA THR A 262 8.76 -1.64 -4.32
C THR A 262 9.98 -2.53 -4.57
N TRP A 263 9.82 -3.85 -4.66
CA TRP A 263 10.94 -4.79 -4.75
C TRP A 263 11.93 -4.57 -5.90
N PRO A 264 11.52 -4.16 -7.13
CA PRO A 264 12.47 -3.83 -8.18
C PRO A 264 13.49 -2.75 -7.77
N TYR A 265 13.09 -1.85 -6.87
CA TYR A 265 13.92 -0.74 -6.40
C TYR A 265 14.96 -1.13 -5.35
N PHE A 266 14.93 -2.37 -4.85
CA PHE A 266 15.99 -2.92 -4.02
C PHE A 266 17.28 -3.19 -4.81
N ASP A 267 17.21 -3.29 -6.14
CA ASP A 267 18.39 -3.46 -6.99
C ASP A 267 19.24 -2.18 -7.03
N VAL A 268 20.21 -2.11 -6.12
CA VAL A 268 21.14 -0.98 -5.98
C VAL A 268 22.08 -0.83 -7.18
N THR A 269 22.19 -1.84 -8.06
CA THR A 269 22.95 -1.70 -9.31
C THR A 269 22.21 -0.83 -10.33
N LEU A 270 20.87 -0.79 -10.24
CA LEU A 270 20.00 0.08 -11.04
C LEU A 270 19.71 1.41 -10.33
N TYR A 271 19.65 1.40 -8.99
CA TYR A 271 19.26 2.55 -8.18
C TYR A 271 20.31 2.92 -7.11
N PRO A 272 21.56 3.23 -7.50
CA PRO A 272 22.66 3.48 -6.54
C PRO A 272 22.49 4.77 -5.73
N ASN A 273 21.63 5.69 -6.16
CA ASN A 273 21.39 6.98 -5.49
C ASN A 273 19.97 7.07 -4.89
N GLY A 274 19.26 5.95 -4.81
CA GLY A 274 17.84 5.90 -4.47
C GLY A 274 16.92 6.25 -5.65
N PRO A 275 15.77 5.58 -5.82
CA PRO A 275 14.79 5.91 -6.83
C PRO A 275 13.65 6.76 -6.28
N ARG A 276 12.96 7.43 -7.20
CA ARG A 276 11.57 7.84 -6.98
C ARG A 276 10.67 6.67 -7.33
N ILE A 277 9.81 6.23 -6.41
CA ILE A 277 8.96 5.03 -6.58
C ILE A 277 7.55 5.46 -7.02
N PRO A 278 7.22 5.40 -8.33
CA PRO A 278 5.86 5.64 -8.81
C PRO A 278 4.94 4.48 -8.42
N LEU A 279 3.79 4.82 -7.86
CA LEU A 279 2.73 3.87 -7.57
C LEU A 279 1.38 4.44 -8.03
N SER A 280 1.08 4.18 -9.31
CA SER A 280 -0.07 4.75 -10.03
C SER A 280 -1.29 3.82 -10.08
N ARG A 281 -1.25 2.67 -9.39
CA ARG A 281 -2.40 1.75 -9.32
C ARG A 281 -3.57 2.41 -8.61
N GLU A 282 -4.76 1.98 -8.99
CA GLU A 282 -6.01 2.36 -8.34
C GLU A 282 -6.58 1.17 -7.58
N ILE A 283 -7.09 1.43 -6.38
CA ILE A 283 -7.89 0.49 -5.59
C ILE A 283 -9.32 1.02 -5.49
N TYR A 284 -10.28 0.22 -5.02
CA TYR A 284 -11.70 0.56 -5.09
C TYR A 284 -12.42 0.45 -3.74
N SER A 285 -13.42 1.31 -3.53
CA SER A 285 -14.26 1.38 -2.32
C SER A 285 -15.15 0.16 -2.05
N GLY A 286 -15.11 -0.84 -2.92
CA GLY A 286 -16.21 -1.79 -3.06
C GLY A 286 -17.50 -1.12 -3.56
N LEU A 287 -18.56 -1.93 -3.64
CA LEU A 287 -19.87 -1.53 -4.15
C LEU A 287 -20.70 -0.77 -3.12
N GLN A 288 -21.18 0.42 -3.49
CA GLN A 288 -22.05 1.25 -2.65
C GLN A 288 -23.43 1.42 -3.31
N GLY A 289 -24.44 0.76 -2.76
CA GLY A 289 -25.79 0.72 -3.34
C GLY A 289 -26.16 -0.66 -3.87
N TYR A 290 -27.10 -0.71 -4.82
CA TYR A 290 -27.73 -1.98 -5.22
C TYR A 290 -27.33 -2.45 -6.63
N CYS A 291 -26.81 -3.69 -6.69
CA CYS A 291 -26.33 -4.35 -7.90
C CYS A 291 -27.40 -4.65 -8.96
N LYS A 292 -28.64 -5.03 -8.59
CA LYS A 292 -29.63 -5.53 -9.57
C LYS A 292 -30.38 -4.46 -10.38
N GLY A 293 -29.70 -3.35 -10.70
CA GLY A 293 -30.17 -2.42 -11.72
C GLY A 293 -30.34 -3.08 -13.11
N PHE A 294 -29.63 -4.19 -13.36
CA PHE A 294 -29.67 -4.93 -14.63
C PHE A 294 -30.96 -5.73 -14.89
N ASP A 295 -31.71 -6.13 -13.86
CA ASP A 295 -33.02 -6.79 -14.04
C ASP A 295 -34.12 -5.78 -14.42
N LEU A 296 -33.95 -4.52 -14.03
CA LEU A 296 -34.85 -3.41 -14.40
C LEU A 296 -34.64 -2.97 -15.86
N VAL A 297 -33.42 -3.14 -16.38
CA VAL A 297 -33.01 -2.91 -17.77
C VAL A 297 -33.77 -3.80 -18.74
N GLN A 298 -33.85 -5.10 -18.44
CA GLN A 298 -34.55 -6.08 -19.28
C GLN A 298 -36.08 -5.88 -19.27
N LYS A 299 -36.63 -5.32 -18.17
CA LYS A 299 -38.07 -5.11 -17.97
C LYS A 299 -38.58 -3.76 -18.48
N TYR A 300 -37.74 -2.72 -18.50
CA TYR A 300 -38.15 -1.34 -18.82
C TYR A 300 -37.39 -0.69 -19.99
N GLY A 301 -36.48 -1.42 -20.65
CA GLY A 301 -35.85 -0.95 -21.89
C GLY A 301 -34.73 0.08 -21.72
N PHE A 302 -34.18 0.22 -20.51
CA PHE A 302 -32.99 1.04 -20.26
C PHE A 302 -31.75 0.28 -20.76
N ASN A 303 -30.87 0.91 -21.54
CA ASN A 303 -29.62 0.30 -21.95
C ASN A 303 -28.52 0.79 -20.99
N PRO A 304 -28.14 0.03 -19.94
CA PRO A 304 -27.10 0.47 -19.04
C PRO A 304 -25.83 0.55 -19.88
N THR A 305 -25.08 1.64 -19.76
CA THR A 305 -23.69 1.56 -20.20
C THR A 305 -23.05 0.42 -19.40
N ASN A 306 -22.23 -0.42 -20.07
CA ASN A 306 -21.38 -1.45 -19.44
C ASN A 306 -20.31 -0.82 -18.52
N SER A 307 -20.70 0.13 -17.69
CA SER A 307 -19.86 0.96 -16.83
C SER A 307 -19.34 0.19 -15.63
N PHE A 308 -19.96 -0.94 -15.32
CA PHE A 308 -19.50 -1.86 -14.30
C PHE A 308 -18.84 -3.08 -14.93
N LEU A 309 -17.74 -2.84 -15.64
CA LEU A 309 -16.69 -3.83 -15.79
C LEU A 309 -15.41 -3.10 -15.39
N ILE A 310 -14.99 -3.29 -14.14
CA ILE A 310 -13.71 -2.77 -13.61
C ILE A 310 -12.51 -3.38 -14.39
N GLY A 311 -12.78 -4.39 -15.24
CA GLY A 311 -11.82 -4.88 -16.22
C GLY A 311 -11.48 -3.85 -17.29
N TYR A 312 -10.17 -3.64 -17.49
CA TYR A 312 -9.56 -3.07 -18.69
C TYR A 312 -9.35 -1.54 -18.75
N SER A 313 -9.65 -0.74 -17.71
CA SER A 313 -9.27 0.68 -17.72
C SER A 313 -7.87 0.93 -17.15
N VAL A 314 -7.02 1.59 -17.94
CA VAL A 314 -5.80 2.23 -17.44
C VAL A 314 -6.22 3.28 -16.41
N PRO A 315 -5.70 3.25 -15.17
CA PRO A 315 -6.05 4.21 -14.12
C PRO A 315 -5.86 5.67 -14.57
N PRO A 316 -6.54 6.63 -13.92
CA PRO A 316 -6.31 8.05 -14.18
C PRO A 316 -4.84 8.40 -13.95
N LYS A 317 -4.31 9.27 -14.81
CA LYS A 317 -2.95 9.83 -14.68
C LYS A 317 -2.93 11.17 -13.96
N LYS A 318 -4.10 11.79 -13.78
CA LYS A 318 -4.26 13.09 -13.12
C LYS A 318 -5.56 13.07 -12.31
N ALA A 319 -5.58 13.85 -11.23
CA ALA A 319 -6.77 14.01 -10.40
C ALA A 319 -7.96 14.57 -11.21
N PRO A 320 -9.20 14.20 -10.85
CA PRO A 320 -10.40 14.86 -11.35
C PRO A 320 -10.37 16.37 -11.10
N THR A 321 -10.90 17.15 -12.04
CA THR A 321 -11.07 18.61 -11.91
C THR A 321 -12.52 19.03 -11.77
N GLN A 322 -13.46 18.15 -12.13
CA GLN A 322 -14.88 18.42 -11.97
C GLN A 322 -15.69 17.13 -11.86
N ILE A 323 -16.73 17.16 -11.03
CA ILE A 323 -17.81 16.17 -11.02
C ILE A 323 -19.12 16.88 -11.33
N THR A 324 -19.89 16.37 -12.28
CA THR A 324 -21.27 16.80 -12.53
C THR A 324 -22.21 15.69 -12.06
N ILE A 325 -23.22 16.05 -11.26
CA ILE A 325 -24.23 15.15 -10.71
C ILE A 325 -25.60 15.57 -11.21
N TRP A 326 -26.36 14.60 -11.73
CA TRP A 326 -27.79 14.73 -12.02
C TRP A 326 -28.56 13.93 -10.99
N GLY A 327 -29.40 14.61 -10.21
CA GLY A 327 -30.21 13.95 -9.19
C GLY A 327 -31.68 14.35 -9.26
N GLY A 328 -32.49 13.52 -8.61
CA GLY A 328 -33.93 13.64 -8.43
C GLY A 328 -34.30 13.05 -7.07
N GLU A 329 -35.17 12.03 -7.06
CA GLU A 329 -35.42 11.22 -5.85
C GLU A 329 -34.22 10.36 -5.47
N VAL A 330 -33.46 9.94 -6.48
CA VAL A 330 -32.14 9.32 -6.35
C VAL A 330 -31.11 10.06 -7.20
N ILE A 331 -29.83 9.72 -7.06
CA ILE A 331 -28.82 10.12 -8.05
C ILE A 331 -29.11 9.34 -9.33
N GLU A 332 -29.29 10.05 -10.44
CA GLU A 332 -29.68 9.49 -11.72
C GLU A 332 -28.55 9.52 -12.75
N GLY A 333 -27.52 10.34 -12.51
CA GLY A 333 -26.26 10.19 -13.22
C GLY A 333 -25.11 11.02 -12.68
N MET A 334 -23.91 10.61 -13.09
CA MET A 334 -22.66 11.27 -12.74
C MET A 334 -21.74 11.35 -13.95
N GLN A 335 -20.91 12.38 -13.99
CA GLN A 335 -19.87 12.55 -15.00
C GLN A 335 -18.63 13.14 -14.33
N VAL A 336 -17.46 12.61 -14.67
CA VAL A 336 -16.18 13.07 -14.13
C VAL A 336 -15.35 13.68 -15.26
N THR A 337 -14.79 14.87 -15.01
CA THR A 337 -13.89 15.57 -15.91
C THR A 337 -12.48 15.58 -15.31
N TYR A 338 -11.50 15.41 -16.18
CA TYR A 338 -10.07 15.38 -15.91
C TYR A 338 -9.37 16.43 -16.78
N PRO A 339 -8.11 16.78 -16.48
CA PRO A 339 -7.27 17.47 -17.45
C PRO A 339 -7.07 16.61 -18.70
N THR A 340 -6.76 17.23 -19.84
CA THR A 340 -6.50 16.51 -21.10
C THR A 340 -5.49 15.37 -20.93
N GLY A 341 -5.87 14.17 -21.37
CA GLY A 341 -5.06 12.96 -21.24
C GLY A 341 -4.99 12.37 -19.83
N GLY A 342 -5.73 12.95 -18.87
CA GLY A 342 -5.58 12.67 -17.45
C GLY A 342 -6.53 11.62 -16.88
N GLY A 343 -7.68 11.38 -17.49
CA GLY A 343 -8.66 10.42 -17.01
C GLY A 343 -8.36 8.99 -17.40
N LEU A 344 -9.30 8.10 -17.06
CA LEU A 344 -9.27 6.68 -17.41
C LEU A 344 -9.02 6.49 -18.91
N ASN A 345 -8.09 5.62 -19.28
CA ASN A 345 -7.69 5.42 -20.69
C ASN A 345 -7.29 6.72 -21.42
N GLY A 346 -6.88 7.76 -20.68
CA GLY A 346 -6.50 9.06 -21.24
C GLY A 346 -7.67 9.97 -21.63
N ILE A 347 -8.91 9.65 -21.26
CA ILE A 347 -10.06 10.52 -21.57
C ILE A 347 -10.02 11.81 -20.75
N THR A 348 -10.59 12.90 -21.29
CA THR A 348 -10.76 14.17 -20.57
C THR A 348 -12.06 14.17 -19.77
N GLN A 349 -13.06 13.39 -20.18
CA GLN A 349 -14.35 13.35 -19.53
C GLN A 349 -14.98 11.99 -19.73
N THR A 350 -15.59 11.43 -18.68
CA THR A 350 -16.38 10.21 -18.80
C THR A 350 -17.65 10.50 -19.60
N VAL A 351 -18.31 9.45 -20.08
CA VAL A 351 -19.73 9.56 -20.44
C VAL A 351 -20.54 9.96 -19.20
N ARG A 352 -21.76 10.45 -19.40
CA ARG A 352 -22.75 10.52 -18.32
C ARG A 352 -23.14 9.09 -17.94
N MET A 353 -22.71 8.65 -16.77
CA MET A 353 -22.95 7.32 -16.20
C MET A 353 -24.28 7.32 -15.42
N GLY A 354 -25.14 6.30 -15.54
CA GLY A 354 -26.42 6.22 -14.80
C GLY A 354 -27.59 5.59 -15.57
N LEU A 355 -28.81 5.69 -15.01
CA LEU A 355 -30.06 5.04 -15.49
C LEU A 355 -30.53 5.50 -16.88
N ASP A 356 -30.20 6.73 -17.24
CA ASP A 356 -30.68 7.34 -18.46
C ASP A 356 -29.61 8.32 -18.92
N SER A 357 -28.60 7.80 -19.61
CA SER A 357 -27.39 8.52 -20.03
C SER A 357 -27.66 9.79 -20.85
N LEU A 358 -28.94 10.14 -21.11
CA LEU A 358 -29.34 11.31 -21.89
C LEU A 358 -30.46 12.19 -21.27
N THR A 359 -31.38 11.74 -20.39
CA THR A 359 -32.53 12.60 -19.97
C THR A 359 -32.98 12.64 -18.50
N GLY A 360 -32.53 11.75 -17.61
CA GLY A 360 -32.96 11.78 -16.18
C GLY A 360 -32.37 12.93 -15.36
N GLY A 361 -32.98 13.30 -14.24
CA GLY A 361 -32.41 14.14 -13.19
C GLY A 361 -32.12 15.61 -13.55
N SER A 362 -32.01 16.45 -12.52
CA SER A 362 -31.56 17.84 -12.64
C SER A 362 -30.09 17.94 -12.28
N ASN A 363 -29.30 18.71 -13.05
CA ASN A 363 -27.95 19.11 -12.64
C ASN A 363 -27.93 20.46 -11.87
N GLN A 364 -29.10 20.96 -11.48
CA GLN A 364 -29.24 22.18 -10.70
C GLN A 364 -29.44 21.85 -9.22
N PRO A 365 -28.82 22.64 -8.31
CA PRO A 365 -29.07 22.51 -6.89
C PRO A 365 -30.56 22.65 -6.53
N PRO A 366 -31.04 21.97 -5.47
CA PRO A 366 -30.28 21.08 -4.58
C PRO A 366 -30.18 19.63 -5.09
N LYS A 367 -30.86 19.30 -6.19
CA LYS A 367 -31.00 17.92 -6.64
C LYS A 367 -29.77 17.42 -7.40
N GLY A 368 -29.13 18.28 -8.19
CA GLY A 368 -27.84 18.03 -8.81
C GLY A 368 -26.88 19.20 -8.66
N GLY A 369 -25.76 19.14 -9.37
CA GLY A 369 -24.78 20.22 -9.32
C GLY A 369 -23.52 19.90 -10.10
N THR A 370 -22.70 20.94 -10.28
CA THR A 370 -21.34 20.84 -10.81
C THR A 370 -20.36 21.25 -9.72
N PHE A 371 -19.41 20.38 -9.42
CA PHE A 371 -18.42 20.54 -8.35
C PHE A 371 -17.04 20.62 -8.98
N HIS A 372 -16.34 21.73 -8.79
CA HIS A 372 -14.95 21.87 -9.21
C HIS A 372 -14.03 21.34 -8.11
N ILE A 373 -13.01 20.59 -8.52
CA ILE A 373 -12.06 19.93 -7.63
C ILE A 373 -10.68 20.52 -7.91
N SER A 374 -10.00 20.95 -6.85
CA SER A 374 -8.60 21.37 -6.95
C SER A 374 -7.69 20.14 -6.83
N PRO A 375 -6.66 19.98 -7.68
CA PRO A 375 -5.63 18.96 -7.48
C PRO A 375 -4.91 19.06 -6.13
N THR A 376 -4.81 20.27 -5.56
CA THR A 376 -4.20 20.52 -4.24
C THR A 376 -5.16 20.37 -3.07
N ASN A 377 -6.47 20.34 -3.35
CA ASN A 377 -7.52 20.11 -2.37
C ASN A 377 -8.49 19.02 -2.88
N PRO A 378 -8.01 17.78 -3.05
CA PRO A 378 -8.81 16.71 -3.62
C PRO A 378 -9.89 16.22 -2.64
N ILE A 379 -10.80 15.36 -3.13
CA ILE A 379 -11.81 14.71 -2.30
C ILE A 379 -11.15 13.57 -1.51
N VAL A 380 -11.30 13.59 -0.18
CA VAL A 380 -10.72 12.63 0.76
C VAL A 380 -11.77 11.90 1.60
N LEU A 381 -13.05 12.21 1.42
CA LEU A 381 -14.16 11.45 1.99
C LEU A 381 -15.43 11.75 1.19
N VAL A 382 -16.24 10.72 0.97
CA VAL A 382 -17.56 10.85 0.36
C VAL A 382 -18.61 10.36 1.35
N ARG A 383 -19.65 11.17 1.57
CA ARG A 383 -20.82 10.77 2.34
C ARG A 383 -21.95 10.45 1.39
N LEU A 384 -22.54 9.27 1.56
CA LEU A 384 -23.65 8.78 0.77
C LEU A 384 -24.89 8.68 1.64
N SER A 385 -26.02 9.10 1.11
CA SER A 385 -27.34 8.79 1.67
C SER A 385 -28.06 7.84 0.74
N PHE A 386 -28.95 7.00 1.28
CA PHE A 386 -29.69 6.02 0.51
C PHE A 386 -31.20 6.13 0.72
N ASN A 387 -31.95 5.96 -0.37
CA ASN A 387 -33.40 5.86 -0.36
C ASN A 387 -33.87 4.60 -1.07
N LYS A 388 -35.08 4.15 -0.70
CA LYS A 388 -35.77 3.07 -1.41
C LYS A 388 -36.15 3.53 -2.81
N TYR A 389 -35.80 2.77 -3.84
CA TYR A 389 -36.17 3.13 -5.21
C TYR A 389 -36.24 1.91 -6.16
N PRO A 390 -37.25 1.83 -7.06
CA PRO A 390 -38.42 2.71 -7.15
C PRO A 390 -39.43 2.45 -6.01
N PRO A 391 -40.29 3.42 -5.64
CA PRO A 391 -41.17 3.36 -4.46
C PRO A 391 -42.15 2.18 -4.40
N GLN A 392 -42.31 1.49 -5.52
CA GLN A 392 -43.28 0.42 -5.76
C GLN A 392 -42.61 -0.96 -5.97
N TYR A 393 -41.29 -1.06 -5.73
CA TYR A 393 -40.54 -2.31 -5.71
C TYR A 393 -40.35 -2.85 -4.29
N ASP A 394 -39.94 -4.10 -4.20
CA ASP A 394 -39.69 -4.85 -2.96
C ASP A 394 -38.90 -4.03 -1.92
N ASN A 395 -39.17 -4.28 -0.65
CA ASN A 395 -38.84 -3.40 0.49
C ASN A 395 -37.34 -3.11 0.72
N ASN A 396 -36.44 -3.65 -0.11
CA ASN A 396 -35.00 -3.78 0.15
C ASN A 396 -34.07 -3.18 -0.93
N ILE A 397 -34.56 -2.50 -1.98
CA ILE A 397 -33.67 -1.86 -2.97
C ILE A 397 -33.31 -0.45 -2.51
N LEU A 398 -32.06 -0.24 -2.11
CA LEU A 398 -31.51 1.06 -1.72
C LEU A 398 -30.63 1.62 -2.84
N GLY A 399 -31.01 2.77 -3.38
CA GLY A 399 -30.21 3.54 -4.30
C GLY A 399 -29.58 4.75 -3.64
N VAL A 400 -28.40 5.13 -4.12
CA VAL A 400 -27.71 6.36 -3.67
C VAL A 400 -28.64 7.55 -3.94
N SER A 401 -29.11 8.21 -2.89
CA SER A 401 -30.11 9.26 -2.97
C SER A 401 -29.54 10.65 -2.80
N ALA A 402 -28.47 10.80 -2.02
CA ALA A 402 -27.72 12.02 -1.93
C ALA A 402 -26.23 11.77 -1.73
N ILE A 403 -25.41 12.73 -2.12
CA ILE A 403 -23.95 12.69 -2.00
C ILE A 403 -23.46 14.03 -1.41
N GLN A 404 -22.47 13.95 -0.53
CA GLN A 404 -21.67 15.09 -0.09
C GLN A 404 -20.18 14.73 -0.20
N PHE A 405 -19.38 15.65 -0.71
CA PHE A 405 -17.92 15.53 -0.77
C PHE A 405 -17.27 16.26 0.39
N VAL A 406 -16.22 15.67 0.94
CA VAL A 406 -15.33 16.28 1.93
C VAL A 406 -13.93 16.38 1.30
N TYR A 407 -13.38 17.60 1.29
CA TYR A 407 -12.10 17.90 0.67
C TYR A 407 -10.96 17.82 1.70
N LYS A 408 -9.71 17.77 1.22
CA LYS A 408 -8.51 17.63 2.04
C LYS A 408 -8.37 18.68 3.15
N ASP A 409 -8.83 19.90 2.92
CA ASP A 409 -8.86 20.98 3.90
C ASP A 409 -10.00 20.89 4.93
N GLY A 410 -10.83 19.85 4.86
CA GLY A 410 -12.00 19.65 5.72
C GLY A 410 -13.25 20.39 5.25
N ALA A 411 -13.19 21.19 4.18
CA ALA A 411 -14.37 21.81 3.60
C ALA A 411 -15.31 20.75 3.03
N THR A 412 -16.61 21.04 3.02
CA THR A 412 -17.63 20.12 2.49
C THR A 412 -18.43 20.75 1.38
N SER A 413 -18.77 19.99 0.35
CA SER A 413 -19.81 20.39 -0.59
C SER A 413 -21.18 20.42 0.10
N PRO A 414 -22.17 21.15 -0.46
CA PRO A 414 -23.57 20.92 -0.11
C PRO A 414 -23.97 19.47 -0.39
N TRP A 415 -24.94 18.96 0.35
CA TRP A 415 -25.64 17.73 0.00
C TRP A 415 -26.35 17.91 -1.34
N THR A 416 -26.17 16.93 -2.23
CA THR A 416 -26.75 16.92 -3.57
C THR A 416 -27.62 15.71 -3.73
N GLY A 417 -28.90 15.91 -4.06
CA GLY A 417 -29.90 14.86 -4.18
C GLY A 417 -30.99 14.94 -3.08
N THR A 418 -31.57 13.81 -2.73
CA THR A 418 -32.61 13.67 -1.69
C THR A 418 -32.03 13.03 -0.44
N LEU A 419 -31.63 13.88 0.50
CA LEU A 419 -31.01 13.45 1.75
C LEU A 419 -32.00 12.72 2.65
N ASN A 420 -31.58 11.54 3.10
CA ASN A 420 -32.20 10.80 4.19
C ASN A 420 -31.19 10.63 5.32
N ASN A 421 -31.42 11.36 6.41
CA ASN A 421 -30.53 11.38 7.57
C ASN A 421 -30.46 10.05 8.33
N SER A 422 -31.34 9.09 8.04
CA SER A 422 -31.39 7.82 8.75
C SER A 422 -30.38 6.80 8.23
N TYR A 423 -29.86 7.00 7.01
CA TYR A 423 -28.94 6.07 6.34
C TYR A 423 -27.83 6.84 5.65
N ILE A 424 -26.80 7.21 6.41
CA ILE A 424 -25.58 7.83 5.90
C ILE A 424 -24.43 6.84 6.01
N VAL A 425 -23.71 6.64 4.90
CA VAL A 425 -22.48 5.84 4.84
C VAL A 425 -21.33 6.75 4.46
N GLU A 426 -20.21 6.61 5.16
CA GLU A 426 -18.96 7.27 4.84
C GLU A 426 -18.07 6.34 4.02
N VAL A 427 -17.61 6.83 2.88
CA VAL A 427 -16.65 6.15 2.00
C VAL A 427 -15.35 6.91 2.06
N LYS A 428 -14.42 6.38 2.85
CA LYS A 428 -13.13 6.99 3.13
C LYS A 428 -12.02 6.26 2.34
N PRO A 429 -11.25 6.94 1.48
CA PRO A 429 -10.02 6.40 0.93
C PRO A 429 -9.03 6.05 2.06
N PRO A 430 -8.14 5.06 1.87
CA PRO A 430 -7.06 4.82 2.84
C PRO A 430 -6.16 6.04 3.01
N SER A 431 -5.36 6.05 4.08
CA SER A 431 -4.40 7.12 4.33
C SER A 431 -3.51 7.38 3.10
N GLY A 432 -3.22 8.66 2.84
CA GLY A 432 -2.45 9.08 1.68
C GLY A 432 -3.18 9.01 0.33
N HIS A 433 -4.41 8.50 0.27
CA HIS A 433 -5.19 8.39 -0.97
C HIS A 433 -6.23 9.52 -1.13
N TYR A 434 -6.69 9.68 -2.37
CA TYR A 434 -7.80 10.56 -2.72
C TYR A 434 -8.75 9.85 -3.71
N VAL A 435 -9.96 10.39 -3.90
CA VAL A 435 -10.90 9.90 -4.92
C VAL A 435 -10.38 10.26 -6.32
N SER A 436 -9.85 9.27 -7.03
CA SER A 436 -9.28 9.40 -8.38
C SER A 436 -10.30 9.16 -9.49
N SER A 437 -11.31 8.35 -9.23
CA SER A 437 -12.36 8.05 -10.20
C SER A 437 -13.68 7.71 -9.53
N ILE A 438 -14.76 7.82 -10.31
CA ILE A 438 -16.10 7.45 -9.89
C ILE A 438 -16.72 6.64 -11.01
N TYR A 439 -17.27 5.48 -10.66
CA TYR A 439 -18.06 4.63 -11.53
C TYR A 439 -19.49 4.62 -10.99
N PHE A 440 -20.45 4.90 -11.85
CA PHE A 440 -21.86 4.95 -11.46
C PHE A 440 -22.71 4.07 -12.38
N GLY A 441 -23.48 3.15 -11.79
CA GLY A 441 -24.30 2.18 -12.52
C GLY A 441 -25.69 2.11 -11.91
N ALA A 442 -26.64 2.79 -12.52
CA ALA A 442 -28.03 2.91 -12.06
C ALA A 442 -28.23 3.40 -10.62
N TYR A 443 -28.10 2.51 -9.63
CA TYR A 443 -28.28 2.77 -8.19
C TYR A 443 -27.02 2.48 -7.36
N LEU A 444 -25.92 2.16 -8.05
CA LEU A 444 -24.66 1.70 -7.49
C LEU A 444 -23.57 2.72 -7.83
N VAL A 445 -22.71 3.02 -6.86
CA VAL A 445 -21.50 3.81 -7.06
C VAL A 445 -20.27 3.05 -6.55
N VAL A 446 -19.14 3.24 -7.23
CA VAL A 446 -17.82 2.79 -6.80
C VAL A 446 -16.85 3.94 -6.96
N PHE A 447 -16.00 4.14 -5.96
CA PHE A 447 -14.94 5.13 -5.98
C PHE A 447 -13.61 4.44 -6.17
N GLY A 448 -12.83 4.91 -7.14
CA GLY A 448 -11.42 4.55 -7.25
C GLY A 448 -10.56 5.48 -6.41
N PHE A 449 -9.50 4.92 -5.84
CA PHE A 449 -8.54 5.62 -5.00
C PHE A 449 -7.11 5.44 -5.51
N GLN A 450 -6.38 6.54 -5.60
CA GLN A 450 -4.93 6.56 -5.87
C GLN A 450 -4.22 7.30 -4.76
N TYR A 451 -2.94 6.97 -4.54
CA TYR A 451 -2.09 7.79 -3.68
C TYR A 451 -2.01 9.22 -4.23
N MET A 452 -1.95 10.19 -3.32
CA MET A 452 -1.55 11.54 -3.65
C MET A 452 -0.21 11.52 -4.39
N ASN A 453 -0.09 12.35 -5.43
CA ASN A 453 1.09 12.41 -6.30
C ASN A 453 1.46 11.11 -7.03
N LEU A 454 0.60 10.07 -6.98
CA LEU A 454 0.85 8.74 -7.56
C LEU A 454 2.11 8.07 -7.01
N GLN A 455 2.37 8.25 -5.72
CA GLN A 455 3.56 7.74 -5.02
C GLN A 455 3.19 7.30 -3.61
N LEU A 456 3.86 6.26 -3.13
CA LEU A 456 3.82 5.96 -1.70
C LEU A 456 4.36 7.20 -0.96
N PRO A 457 3.65 7.70 0.05
CA PRO A 457 4.10 8.87 0.77
C PRO A 457 5.41 8.54 1.49
N ALA A 458 6.41 9.40 1.38
CA ALA A 458 7.43 9.49 2.43
C ALA A 458 6.79 10.26 3.59
N GLY A 459 7.03 9.80 4.82
CA GLY A 459 6.46 10.39 6.03
C GLY A 459 7.54 10.82 7.01
N THR A 460 7.28 11.89 7.76
CA THR A 460 8.17 12.32 8.85
C THR A 460 8.37 11.24 9.91
N ASP A 461 7.35 10.40 10.14
CA ASP A 461 7.44 9.28 11.08
C ASP A 461 8.33 8.14 10.56
N ALA A 462 8.30 7.88 9.24
CA ALA A 462 9.22 6.94 8.62
C ALA A 462 10.66 7.44 8.68
N MET A 463 10.89 8.74 8.42
CA MET A 463 12.21 9.36 8.58
C MET A 463 12.73 9.25 10.02
N ARG A 464 11.87 9.51 11.02
CA ARG A 464 12.21 9.35 12.43
C ARG A 464 12.56 7.91 12.78
N THR A 465 11.75 6.95 12.31
CA THR A 465 11.99 5.52 12.51
C THR A 465 13.32 5.10 11.90
N ILE A 466 13.59 5.51 10.66
CA ILE A 466 14.87 5.23 9.99
C ILE A 466 16.04 5.89 10.72
N TYR A 467 15.91 7.14 11.15
CA TYR A 467 16.95 7.82 11.91
C TYR A 467 17.27 7.09 13.22
N ILE A 468 16.26 6.61 13.96
CA ILE A 468 16.47 5.86 15.21
C ILE A 468 17.14 4.51 14.94
N THR A 469 16.64 3.77 13.94
CA THR A 469 16.94 2.34 13.75
C THR A 469 18.10 2.06 12.80
N SER A 470 18.54 3.00 11.95
CA SER A 470 19.60 2.72 10.96
C SER A 470 20.97 2.49 11.63
N PRO A 471 21.76 1.45 11.27
CA PRO A 471 23.08 1.22 11.87
C PRO A 471 24.06 2.38 11.63
N THR A 472 24.02 2.94 10.42
CA THR A 472 24.69 4.20 10.08
C THR A 472 23.79 5.36 10.51
N GLU A 473 24.37 6.40 11.11
CA GLU A 473 23.60 7.59 11.49
C GLU A 473 23.34 8.46 10.26
N ARG A 474 22.06 8.70 9.96
CA ARG A 474 21.62 9.62 8.91
C ARG A 474 21.73 11.07 9.35
N THR A 475 22.08 11.93 8.41
CA THR A 475 22.07 13.38 8.60
C THR A 475 20.75 13.98 8.11
N ALA A 476 20.46 15.22 8.52
CA ALA A 476 19.34 15.97 7.96
C ALA A 476 19.51 16.16 6.43
N ASP A 477 20.75 16.38 5.98
CA ASP A 477 21.04 16.56 4.56
C ASP A 477 20.67 15.33 3.73
N ASP A 478 20.84 14.12 4.27
CA ASP A 478 20.42 12.87 3.58
C ASP A 478 18.91 12.86 3.32
N PHE A 479 18.10 13.26 4.31
CA PHE A 479 16.65 13.35 4.17
C PHE A 479 16.22 14.49 3.24
N THR A 480 16.85 15.67 3.36
CA THR A 480 16.56 16.82 2.50
C THR A 480 16.88 16.52 1.03
N GLN A 481 17.98 15.80 0.79
CA GLN A 481 18.40 15.44 -0.56
C GLN A 481 17.42 14.47 -1.21
N ALA A 482 16.95 13.46 -0.46
CA ALA A 482 16.03 12.45 -0.98
C ALA A 482 14.58 12.96 -1.10
N PHE A 483 14.15 13.84 -0.18
CA PHE A 483 12.77 14.30 -0.07
C PHE A 483 12.67 15.83 0.09
N PRO A 484 13.15 16.61 -0.89
CA PRO A 484 13.14 18.08 -0.81
C PRO A 484 11.74 18.67 -0.68
N GLU A 485 10.71 17.93 -1.11
CA GLU A 485 9.31 18.31 -0.96
C GLU A 485 8.86 18.38 0.50
N LEU A 486 9.49 17.64 1.42
CA LEU A 486 9.12 17.63 2.84
C LEU A 486 9.67 18.84 3.63
N GLY A 487 10.44 19.71 2.98
CA GLY A 487 10.96 20.94 3.56
C GLY A 487 12.23 20.75 4.38
N ASP A 488 12.46 21.64 5.36
CA ASP A 488 13.68 21.66 6.17
C ASP A 488 13.70 20.52 7.20
N SER A 489 14.39 19.44 6.85
CA SER A 489 14.56 18.25 7.68
C SER A 489 15.44 18.48 8.91
N SER A 490 16.12 19.63 9.03
CA SER A 490 16.92 19.94 10.23
C SER A 490 16.07 20.03 11.50
N THR A 491 14.77 20.29 11.32
CA THR A 491 13.77 20.28 12.41
C THR A 491 13.32 18.87 12.80
N LEU A 492 13.63 17.84 12.00
CA LEU A 492 13.26 16.45 12.27
C LEU A 492 14.21 15.79 13.28
N ILE A 493 15.51 16.05 13.19
CA ILE A 493 16.53 15.45 14.07
C ILE A 493 16.71 16.33 15.31
N THR A 494 15.83 16.14 16.29
CA THR A 494 15.87 16.84 17.59
C THR A 494 16.85 16.17 18.56
N GLU A 495 17.21 16.85 19.65
CA GLU A 495 18.00 16.24 20.74
C GLU A 495 17.25 15.08 21.41
N GLU A 496 15.92 15.13 21.45
CA GLU A 496 15.08 14.02 21.90
C GLU A 496 15.24 12.81 20.97
N LEU A 497 15.17 13.00 19.65
CA LEU A 497 15.32 11.91 18.70
C LEU A 497 16.72 11.29 18.72
N LYS A 498 17.76 12.09 18.99
CA LYS A 498 19.13 11.60 19.23
C LYS A 498 19.19 10.71 20.48
N ALA A 499 18.57 11.14 21.58
CA ALA A 499 18.49 10.35 22.80
C ALA A 499 17.71 9.04 22.57
N ASP A 500 16.63 9.07 21.80
CA ASP A 500 15.87 7.88 21.41
C ASP A 500 16.71 6.90 20.58
N ARG A 501 17.50 7.41 19.63
CA ARG A 501 18.47 6.62 18.85
C ARG A 501 19.50 5.94 19.76
N GLU A 502 20.09 6.67 20.71
CA GLU A 502 21.05 6.12 21.66
C GLU A 502 20.41 5.03 22.54
N ALA A 503 19.21 5.28 23.05
CA ALA A 503 18.46 4.32 23.86
C ALA A 503 18.09 3.05 23.07
N HIS A 504 17.63 3.22 21.83
CA HIS A 504 17.31 2.11 20.92
C HIS A 504 18.53 1.21 20.72
N TRP A 505 19.68 1.76 20.32
CA TRP A 505 20.88 0.96 20.08
C TRP A 505 21.49 0.35 21.35
N ALA A 506 21.34 1.00 22.51
CA ALA A 506 21.71 0.41 23.79
C ALA A 506 20.84 -0.82 24.12
N SER A 507 19.52 -0.73 23.94
CA SER A 507 18.59 -1.86 24.09
C SER A 507 18.91 -2.97 23.08
N PHE A 508 19.10 -2.61 21.81
CA PHE A 508 19.40 -3.54 20.74
C PHE A 508 20.67 -4.36 20.99
N LYS A 509 21.74 -3.69 21.44
CA LYS A 509 22.99 -4.35 21.83
C LYS A 509 22.81 -5.31 23.00
N ALA A 510 21.98 -4.96 23.99
CA ALA A 510 21.67 -5.86 25.11
C ALA A 510 20.94 -7.12 24.63
N ARG A 511 20.00 -6.99 23.69
CA ARG A 511 19.29 -8.13 23.07
C ARG A 511 20.27 -9.04 22.31
N ALA A 512 21.17 -8.46 21.52
CA ALA A 512 22.20 -9.22 20.80
C ALA A 512 23.17 -9.94 21.75
N ALA A 513 23.57 -9.29 22.85
CA ALA A 513 24.42 -9.90 23.86
C ALA A 513 23.73 -11.08 24.57
N ALA A 514 22.41 -11.07 24.72
CA ALA A 514 21.68 -12.17 25.33
C ALA A 514 21.57 -13.43 24.44
N LEU A 515 21.95 -13.32 23.15
CA LEU A 515 21.98 -14.41 22.17
C LEU A 515 23.38 -15.04 21.98
N LYS A 516 24.43 -14.31 22.36
CA LYS A 516 25.84 -14.74 22.29
C LYS A 516 26.21 -15.51 23.56
#